data_AF-A0A927M3K6-F1
#
_entry.id   AF-A0A927M3K6-F1
#
_cell.length_a   1.000
_cell.length_b   1.000
_cell.length_c   1.000
_cell.angle_alpha   90.00
_cell.angle_beta   90.00
_cell.angle_gamma   90.00
#
_symmetry.space_group_name_H-M   'P 1'
#
loop_
_entity.id
_entity.type
_entity.pdbx_description
1 polymer ?
#
loop_
_entity_poly.entity_id
_entity_poly.type
_entity_poly.pdbx_seq_one_letter_code
_entity_poly.pdbx_strand_id
1 'polypeptide(L)'
;MGNVIWFLLLVILAFGGFLWWQRESTARKTRELADARAEAGRWYERLGGQLMNLHGAEPAVRQALADAGERYNAAGSQLEQAQTTRQYELARESALEGLAYVRAARVALGIDPGPDLPPLAAARGAGALTVPREVQVQGETFRAGPQPGAATPYYYPGGRMQGRPVPAGWYSTPWWKTGLAAGAGVIGGMLIADALFSPAFADPGYGYDAGYQEGFADGGDAGGADAGGGDAGGGDYAGGDYGGGDFGGGDFGGGGDFGGGDF
;
A
#
# COMPACT_ATOMS: atom_id res chain seq x y z
N MET A 1 -63.72 10.40 2.03
CA MET A 1 -63.16 9.74 0.84
C MET A 1 -61.95 10.46 0.23
N GLY A 2 -61.94 11.80 0.16
CA GLY A 2 -60.79 12.55 -0.40
C GLY A 2 -59.43 12.27 0.24
N ASN A 3 -59.36 12.16 1.57
CA ASN A 3 -58.09 11.90 2.27
C ASN A 3 -57.49 10.51 1.98
N VAL A 4 -58.33 9.51 1.66
CA VAL A 4 -57.88 8.16 1.32
C VAL A 4 -57.24 8.15 -0.08
N ILE A 5 -57.83 8.90 -1.03
CA ILE A 5 -57.28 9.04 -2.38
C ILE A 5 -55.92 9.76 -2.34
N TRP A 6 -55.82 10.85 -1.58
CA TRP A 6 -54.55 11.56 -1.40
C TRP A 6 -53.47 10.70 -0.75
N PHE A 7 -53.84 9.91 0.26
CA PHE A 7 -52.92 8.97 0.88
C PHE A 7 -52.42 7.91 -0.10
N LEU A 8 -53.31 7.31 -0.90
CA LEU A 8 -52.93 6.31 -1.91
C LEU A 8 -52.02 6.90 -2.99
N LEU A 9 -52.28 8.12 -3.45
CA LEU A 9 -51.42 8.81 -4.41
C LEU A 9 -50.02 9.07 -3.83
N LEU A 10 -49.94 9.47 -2.56
CA LEU A 10 -48.68 9.71 -1.88
C LEU A 10 -47.87 8.40 -1.73
N VAL A 11 -48.54 7.29 -1.39
CA VAL A 11 -47.90 5.97 -1.31
C VAL A 11 -47.37 5.53 -2.67
N ILE A 12 -48.14 5.70 -3.75
CA ILE A 12 -47.69 5.35 -5.11
C ILE A 12 -46.48 6.22 -5.53
N LEU A 13 -46.51 7.52 -5.23
CA LEU A 13 -45.43 8.43 -5.55
C LEU A 13 -44.16 8.10 -4.74
N ALA A 14 -44.30 7.82 -3.44
CA ALA A 14 -43.21 7.40 -2.58
C ALA A 14 -42.61 6.05 -3.04
N PHE A 15 -43.46 5.08 -3.39
CA PHE A 15 -43.02 3.78 -3.89
C PHE A 15 -42.33 3.89 -5.26
N GLY A 16 -42.87 4.68 -6.18
CA GLY A 16 -42.25 4.97 -7.48
C GLY A 16 -40.89 5.67 -7.33
N GLY A 17 -40.80 6.65 -6.43
CA GLY A 17 -39.55 7.32 -6.07
C GLY A 17 -38.52 6.36 -5.48
N PHE A 18 -38.95 5.46 -4.58
CA PHE A 18 -38.10 4.44 -3.98
C PHE A 18 -37.54 3.46 -5.01
N LEU A 19 -38.37 2.94 -5.93
CA LEU A 19 -37.93 2.03 -7.00
C LEU A 19 -36.96 2.71 -7.98
N TRP A 20 -37.21 3.97 -8.34
CA TRP A 20 -36.31 4.74 -9.19
C TRP A 20 -34.96 4.97 -8.51
N TRP A 21 -34.97 5.39 -7.23
CA TRP A 21 -33.76 5.58 -6.43
C TRP A 21 -32.97 4.28 -6.28
N GLN A 22 -33.63 3.16 -6.03
CA GLN A 22 -33.00 1.84 -5.94
C GLN A 22 -32.31 1.48 -7.25
N ARG A 23 -33.00 1.62 -8.40
CA ARG A 23 -32.44 1.35 -9.73
C ARG A 23 -31.24 2.23 -10.05
N GLU A 24 -31.34 3.53 -9.78
CA GLU A 24 -30.26 4.49 -10.01
C GLU A 24 -29.04 4.17 -9.12
N SER A 25 -29.26 3.79 -7.86
CA SER A 25 -28.19 3.38 -6.95
C SER A 25 -27.45 2.13 -7.43
N THR A 26 -28.16 1.13 -7.95
CA THR A 26 -27.55 -0.09 -8.52
C THR A 26 -26.79 0.22 -9.80
N ALA A 27 -27.33 1.09 -10.66
CA ALA A 27 -26.66 1.52 -11.88
C ALA A 27 -25.35 2.27 -11.60
N ARG A 28 -25.30 3.09 -10.55
CA ARG A 28 -24.07 3.77 -10.12
C ARG A 28 -23.01 2.80 -9.61
N LYS A 29 -23.37 1.90 -8.71
CA LYS A 29 -22.44 0.89 -8.17
C LYS A 29 -21.84 -0.02 -9.24
N THR A 30 -22.64 -0.38 -10.25
CA THR A 30 -22.15 -1.19 -11.38
C THR A 30 -21.20 -0.42 -12.28
N ARG A 31 -21.44 0.87 -12.51
CA ARG A 31 -20.49 1.74 -13.23
C ARG A 31 -19.19 1.92 -12.46
N GLU A 32 -19.27 2.29 -11.18
CA GLU A 32 -18.09 2.46 -10.32
C GLU A 32 -17.21 1.20 -10.28
N LEU A 33 -17.83 0.02 -10.17
CA LEU A 33 -17.10 -1.25 -10.21
C LEU A 33 -16.43 -1.49 -11.57
N ALA A 34 -17.13 -1.21 -12.68
CA ALA A 34 -16.59 -1.37 -14.02
C ALA A 34 -15.41 -0.41 -14.28
N ASP A 35 -15.53 0.84 -13.83
CA ASP A 35 -14.48 1.86 -13.95
C ASP A 35 -13.25 1.47 -13.13
N ALA A 36 -13.43 1.04 -11.88
CA ALA A 36 -12.33 0.58 -11.02
C ALA A 36 -11.61 -0.63 -11.61
N ARG A 37 -12.36 -1.60 -12.16
CA ARG A 37 -11.80 -2.76 -12.87
C ARG A 37 -10.97 -2.34 -14.08
N ALA A 38 -11.49 -1.45 -14.91
CA ALA A 38 -10.80 -0.96 -16.10
C ALA A 38 -9.53 -0.19 -15.74
N GLU A 39 -9.58 0.66 -14.71
CA GLU A 39 -8.41 1.40 -14.24
C GLU A 39 -7.33 0.46 -13.70
N ALA A 40 -7.69 -0.50 -12.84
CA ALA A 40 -6.75 -1.47 -12.30
C ALA A 40 -6.10 -2.32 -13.42
N GLY A 41 -6.90 -2.78 -14.39
CA GLY A 41 -6.41 -3.51 -15.57
C GLY A 41 -5.43 -2.70 -16.39
N ARG A 42 -5.73 -1.42 -16.69
CA ARG A 42 -4.83 -0.51 -17.42
C ARG A 42 -3.46 -0.39 -16.76
N TRP A 43 -3.42 -0.22 -15.44
CA TRP A 43 -2.14 -0.08 -14.71
C TRP A 43 -1.37 -1.41 -14.65
N TYR A 44 -2.07 -2.52 -14.50
CA TYR A 44 -1.47 -3.86 -14.54
C TYR A 44 -0.87 -4.21 -15.90
N GLU A 45 -1.60 -3.95 -16.99
CA GLU A 45 -1.11 -4.14 -18.37
C GLU A 45 0.12 -3.28 -18.64
N ARG A 46 0.10 -2.02 -18.18
CA ARG A 46 1.26 -1.12 -18.27
C ARG A 46 2.45 -1.67 -17.47
N LEU A 47 2.24 -2.16 -16.26
CA LEU A 47 3.29 -2.79 -15.44
C LEU A 47 3.91 -3.97 -16.18
N GLY A 48 3.08 -4.92 -16.64
CA GLY A 48 3.55 -6.08 -17.40
C GLY A 48 4.33 -5.68 -18.65
N GLY A 49 3.82 -4.72 -19.42
CA GLY A 49 4.49 -4.21 -20.61
C GLY A 49 5.86 -3.59 -20.32
N GLN A 50 6.02 -2.84 -19.23
CA GLN A 50 7.34 -2.27 -18.88
C GLN A 50 8.29 -3.31 -18.28
N LEU A 51 7.78 -4.19 -17.41
CA LEU A 51 8.56 -5.23 -16.75
C LEU A 51 9.19 -6.19 -17.75
N MET A 52 8.43 -6.64 -18.76
CA MET A 52 8.92 -7.60 -19.77
C MET A 52 9.94 -7.01 -20.74
N ASN A 53 10.02 -5.69 -20.85
CA ASN A 53 10.90 -4.99 -21.78
C ASN A 53 12.15 -4.39 -21.11
N LEU A 54 12.30 -4.55 -19.80
CA LEU A 54 13.40 -3.97 -19.03
C LEU A 54 14.26 -5.06 -18.41
N HIS A 55 15.57 -4.97 -18.61
CA HIS A 55 16.55 -5.90 -18.03
C HIS A 55 17.88 -5.19 -17.74
N GLY A 56 18.62 -5.68 -16.76
CA GLY A 56 19.96 -5.19 -16.44
C GLY A 56 20.69 -6.15 -15.50
N ALA A 57 22.02 -6.04 -15.43
CA ALA A 57 22.85 -6.93 -14.63
C ALA A 57 23.19 -6.34 -13.25
N GLU A 58 23.11 -5.01 -13.13
CA GLU A 58 23.41 -4.25 -11.94
C GLU A 58 22.53 -4.73 -10.77
N PRO A 59 23.07 -4.89 -9.55
CA PRO A 59 22.30 -5.37 -8.41
C PRO A 59 21.03 -4.55 -8.16
N ALA A 60 21.13 -3.22 -8.22
CA ALA A 60 20.00 -2.30 -8.05
C ALA A 60 18.88 -2.53 -9.08
N VAL A 61 19.25 -2.76 -10.35
CA VAL A 61 18.30 -3.03 -11.44
C VAL A 61 17.64 -4.39 -11.23
N ARG A 62 18.43 -5.44 -10.96
CA ARG A 62 17.89 -6.80 -10.74
C ARG A 62 16.93 -6.85 -9.55
N GLN A 63 17.28 -6.20 -8.44
CA GLN A 63 16.42 -6.15 -7.24
C GLN A 63 15.12 -5.38 -7.53
N ALA A 64 15.21 -4.19 -8.13
CA ALA A 64 14.03 -3.42 -8.47
C ALA A 64 13.11 -4.16 -9.47
N LEU A 65 13.67 -4.87 -10.45
CA LEU A 65 12.87 -5.68 -11.38
C LEU A 65 12.25 -6.92 -10.72
N ALA A 66 12.96 -7.55 -9.78
CA ALA A 66 12.40 -8.65 -8.99
C ALA A 66 11.22 -8.17 -8.15
N ASP A 67 11.37 -7.04 -7.46
CA ASP A 67 10.32 -6.41 -6.65
C ASP A 67 9.11 -6.01 -7.51
N ALA A 68 9.37 -5.46 -8.70
CA ALA A 68 8.32 -5.18 -9.68
C ALA A 68 7.57 -6.46 -10.11
N GLY A 69 8.29 -7.58 -10.30
CA GLY A 69 7.70 -8.88 -10.62
C GLY A 69 6.84 -9.46 -9.51
N GLU A 70 7.28 -9.34 -8.25
CA GLU A 70 6.47 -9.70 -7.07
C GLU A 70 5.15 -8.93 -7.06
N ARG A 71 5.22 -7.62 -7.30
CA ARG A 71 4.03 -6.75 -7.37
C ARG A 71 3.15 -7.02 -8.58
N TYR A 72 3.73 -7.38 -9.73
CA TYR A 72 2.98 -7.82 -10.89
C TYR A 72 2.16 -9.07 -10.59
N ASN A 73 2.78 -10.11 -10.02
CA ASN A 73 2.07 -11.35 -9.65
C ASN A 73 0.97 -11.09 -8.62
N ALA A 74 1.23 -10.24 -7.61
CA ALA A 74 0.24 -9.86 -6.62
C ALA A 74 -0.93 -9.06 -7.22
N ALA A 75 -0.65 -8.09 -8.09
CA ALA A 75 -1.69 -7.31 -8.77
C ALA A 75 -2.55 -8.20 -9.68
N GLY A 76 -1.94 -9.14 -10.41
CA GLY A 76 -2.65 -10.12 -11.24
C GLY A 76 -3.60 -10.98 -10.44
N SER A 77 -3.13 -11.59 -9.35
CA SER A 77 -3.98 -12.44 -8.49
C SER A 77 -5.12 -11.66 -7.83
N GLN A 78 -4.85 -10.41 -7.39
CA GLN A 78 -5.87 -9.51 -6.84
C GLN A 78 -6.90 -9.12 -7.89
N LEU A 79 -6.49 -8.80 -9.12
CA LEU A 79 -7.38 -8.47 -10.23
C LEU A 79 -8.32 -9.62 -10.58
N GLU A 80 -7.80 -10.85 -10.60
CA GLU A 80 -8.59 -12.06 -10.91
C GLU A 80 -9.65 -12.35 -9.84
N GLN A 81 -9.32 -12.14 -8.57
CA GLN A 81 -10.19 -12.47 -7.45
C GLN A 81 -11.15 -11.32 -7.06
N ALA A 82 -10.84 -10.08 -7.45
CA ALA A 82 -11.61 -8.89 -7.06
C ALA A 82 -13.08 -8.92 -7.52
N GLN A 83 -13.99 -8.71 -6.58
CA GLN A 83 -15.44 -8.63 -6.76
C GLN A 83 -16.04 -7.27 -6.33
N THR A 84 -15.23 -6.39 -5.75
CA THR A 84 -15.68 -5.10 -5.20
C THR A 84 -14.79 -3.96 -5.70
N THR A 85 -15.34 -2.74 -5.76
CA THR A 85 -14.59 -1.52 -6.11
C THR A 85 -13.31 -1.41 -5.29
N ARG A 86 -13.39 -1.64 -3.97
CA ARG A 86 -12.25 -1.57 -3.07
C ARG A 86 -11.16 -2.61 -3.40
N GLN A 87 -11.53 -3.82 -3.78
CA GLN A 87 -10.56 -4.86 -4.18
C GLN A 87 -9.86 -4.49 -5.49
N TYR A 88 -10.56 -3.90 -6.46
CA TYR A 88 -9.93 -3.39 -7.69
C TYR A 88 -9.00 -2.21 -7.39
N GLU A 89 -9.36 -1.31 -6.48
CA GLU A 89 -8.45 -0.24 -6.02
C GLU A 89 -7.18 -0.79 -5.38
N LEU A 90 -7.27 -1.85 -4.57
CA LEU A 90 -6.10 -2.51 -3.99
C LEU A 90 -5.21 -3.13 -5.07
N ALA A 91 -5.81 -3.77 -6.08
CA ALA A 91 -5.08 -4.32 -7.22
C ALA A 91 -4.36 -3.22 -8.03
N ARG A 92 -5.02 -2.07 -8.21
CA ARG A 92 -4.42 -0.87 -8.78
C ARG A 92 -3.23 -0.37 -7.96
N GLU A 93 -3.34 -0.27 -6.63
CA GLU A 93 -2.24 0.15 -5.76
C GLU A 93 -1.04 -0.81 -5.88
N SER A 94 -1.27 -2.12 -5.92
CA SER A 94 -0.21 -3.12 -6.16
C SER A 94 0.48 -2.90 -7.51
N ALA A 95 -0.28 -2.63 -8.57
CA ALA A 95 0.28 -2.36 -9.90
C ALA A 95 1.09 -1.04 -9.94
N LEU A 96 0.60 0.01 -9.27
CA LEU A 96 1.33 1.27 -9.13
C LEU A 96 2.63 1.10 -8.35
N GLU A 97 2.64 0.26 -7.30
CA GLU A 97 3.86 -0.01 -6.57
C GLU A 97 4.88 -0.77 -7.43
N GLY A 98 4.41 -1.76 -8.22
CA GLY A 98 5.25 -2.40 -9.24
C GLY A 98 5.85 -1.41 -10.24
N LEU A 99 5.06 -0.44 -10.70
CA LEU A 99 5.54 0.62 -11.59
C LEU A 99 6.55 1.54 -10.91
N ALA A 100 6.44 1.78 -9.60
CA ALA A 100 7.44 2.53 -8.85
C ALA A 100 8.79 1.80 -8.82
N TYR A 101 8.78 0.46 -8.69
CA TYR A 101 10.00 -0.35 -8.80
C TYR A 101 10.56 -0.38 -10.23
N VAL A 102 9.72 -0.49 -11.26
CA VAL A 102 10.17 -0.36 -12.66
C VAL A 102 10.82 1.01 -12.89
N ARG A 103 10.22 2.09 -12.38
CA ARG A 103 10.80 3.44 -12.44
C ARG A 103 12.17 3.47 -11.76
N ALA A 104 12.31 2.85 -10.58
CA ALA A 104 13.59 2.75 -9.89
C ALA A 104 14.64 1.97 -10.71
N ALA A 105 14.25 0.87 -11.36
CA ALA A 105 15.13 0.13 -12.27
C ALA A 105 15.61 1.00 -13.45
N ARG A 106 14.72 1.81 -14.03
CA ARG A 106 15.07 2.77 -15.10
C ARG A 106 16.06 3.83 -14.63
N VAL A 107 15.84 4.38 -13.42
CA VAL A 107 16.80 5.31 -12.79
C VAL A 107 18.15 4.64 -12.57
N ALA A 108 18.19 3.39 -12.10
CA ALA A 108 19.43 2.64 -11.90
C ALA A 108 20.15 2.29 -13.21
N LEU A 109 19.42 2.16 -14.32
CA LEU A 109 19.98 2.03 -15.68
C LEU A 109 20.45 3.36 -16.27
N GLY A 110 20.20 4.49 -15.60
CA GLY A 110 20.54 5.83 -16.11
C GLY A 110 19.70 6.24 -17.33
N ILE A 111 18.52 5.65 -17.52
CA ILE A 111 17.59 6.00 -18.60
C ILE A 111 16.41 6.81 -18.05
N ASP A 112 15.64 7.43 -18.95
CA ASP A 112 14.44 8.19 -18.58
C ASP A 112 13.52 7.35 -17.68
N PRO A 113 13.18 7.79 -16.45
CA PRO A 113 12.29 7.06 -15.54
C PRO A 113 10.88 6.82 -16.12
N GLY A 114 10.50 7.58 -17.15
CA GLY A 114 9.16 7.55 -17.71
C GLY A 114 8.20 8.50 -16.99
N PRO A 115 6.94 8.56 -17.42
CA PRO A 115 6.01 9.58 -16.94
C PRO A 115 5.60 9.31 -15.50
N ASP A 116 5.31 10.40 -14.78
CA ASP A 116 4.94 10.37 -13.38
C ASP A 116 3.77 9.43 -13.08
N LEU A 117 3.85 8.81 -11.91
CA LEU A 117 2.85 7.88 -11.40
C LEU A 117 1.97 8.60 -10.39
N PRO A 118 0.69 8.24 -10.28
CA PRO A 118 -0.12 8.60 -9.13
C PRO A 118 0.62 8.26 -7.82
N PRO A 119 0.55 9.11 -6.80
CA PRO A 119 1.19 8.84 -5.52
C PRO A 119 0.56 7.61 -4.86
N LEU A 120 1.39 6.71 -4.36
CA LEU A 120 0.94 5.51 -3.63
C LEU A 120 0.23 5.91 -2.34
N ALA A 121 -0.88 5.24 -2.03
CA ALA A 121 -1.59 5.48 -0.78
C ALA A 121 -0.71 5.21 0.45
N ALA A 122 0.10 4.16 0.40
CA ALA A 122 1.01 3.78 1.49
C ALA A 122 2.12 4.82 1.72
N ALA A 123 2.61 5.47 0.67
CA ALA A 123 3.72 6.43 0.72
C ALA A 123 3.28 7.86 1.11
N ARG A 124 1.98 8.09 1.32
CA ARG A 124 1.45 9.44 1.61
C ARG A 124 2.05 9.99 2.90
N GLY A 125 2.66 11.18 2.80
CA GLY A 125 3.34 11.83 3.92
C GLY A 125 4.66 11.18 4.33
N ALA A 126 5.10 10.13 3.64
CA ALA A 126 6.37 9.47 3.92
C ALA A 126 7.55 10.19 3.24
N GLY A 127 7.28 10.88 2.11
CA GLY A 127 8.17 11.63 1.21
C GLY A 127 9.43 10.87 0.77
N ALA A 128 10.57 11.54 0.55
CA ALA A 128 11.75 10.94 -0.10
C ALA A 128 13.09 11.44 0.46
N LEU A 129 14.12 10.59 0.40
CA LEU A 129 15.49 10.94 0.76
C LEU A 129 16.10 11.88 -0.27
N THR A 130 16.67 13.01 0.17
CA THR A 130 17.39 13.94 -0.72
C THR A 130 18.92 13.94 -0.52
N VAL A 131 19.41 13.39 0.59
CA VAL A 131 20.83 13.35 0.96
C VAL A 131 21.25 11.92 1.31
N PRO A 132 22.45 11.45 0.91
CA PRO A 132 23.03 10.20 1.38
C PRO A 132 23.23 10.17 2.90
N ARG A 133 23.06 8.99 3.49
CA ARG A 133 23.18 8.73 4.94
C ARG A 133 23.91 7.43 5.19
N GLU A 134 24.69 7.39 6.26
CA GLU A 134 25.39 6.20 6.73
C GLU A 134 25.37 6.16 8.25
N VAL A 135 25.00 5.02 8.82
CA VAL A 135 24.93 4.80 10.27
C VAL A 135 25.47 3.43 10.63
N GLN A 136 25.98 3.29 11.85
CA GLN A 136 26.35 1.99 12.42
C GLN A 136 25.31 1.55 13.45
N VAL A 137 24.75 0.37 13.29
CA VAL A 137 23.79 -0.24 14.22
C VAL A 137 24.31 -1.62 14.56
N GLN A 138 24.61 -1.84 15.85
CA GLN A 138 25.12 -3.13 16.36
C GLN A 138 26.36 -3.67 15.62
N GLY A 139 27.23 -2.77 15.15
CA GLY A 139 28.46 -3.14 14.43
C GLY A 139 28.28 -3.36 12.92
N GLU A 140 27.05 -3.26 12.40
CA GLU A 140 26.77 -3.27 10.97
C GLU A 140 26.58 -1.85 10.43
N THR A 141 27.02 -1.63 9.19
CA THR A 141 26.89 -0.33 8.50
C THR A 141 25.66 -0.33 7.60
N PHE A 142 24.75 0.61 7.83
CA PHE A 142 23.56 0.82 7.01
C PHE A 142 23.68 2.13 6.24
N ARG A 143 23.33 2.08 4.94
CA ARG A 143 23.37 3.23 4.04
C ARG A 143 22.02 3.47 3.40
N ALA A 144 21.71 4.73 3.17
CA ALA A 144 20.51 5.14 2.44
C ALA A 144 20.77 6.41 1.62
N GLY A 145 20.02 6.66 0.55
CA GLY A 145 20.16 7.89 -0.22
C GLY A 145 19.21 8.03 -1.42
N PRO A 146 19.27 9.17 -2.13
CA PRO A 146 18.42 9.45 -3.30
C PRO A 146 18.78 8.64 -4.54
N GLN A 147 20.02 8.15 -4.64
CA GLN A 147 20.58 7.55 -5.85
C GLN A 147 20.85 6.05 -5.66
N PRO A 148 20.64 5.23 -6.71
CA PRO A 148 21.05 3.83 -6.69
C PRO A 148 22.57 3.71 -6.62
N GLY A 149 23.04 2.63 -6.01
CA GLY A 149 24.46 2.32 -5.98
C GLY A 149 24.73 0.87 -5.60
N ALA A 150 25.97 0.43 -5.79
CA ALA A 150 26.39 -0.92 -5.40
C ALA A 150 26.20 -1.17 -3.89
N ALA A 151 26.33 -0.11 -3.07
CA ALA A 151 26.12 -0.17 -1.62
C ALA A 151 24.66 0.07 -1.19
N THR A 152 23.76 0.44 -2.11
CA THR A 152 22.34 0.71 -1.84
C THR A 152 21.46 0.09 -2.93
N PRO A 153 21.44 -1.25 -3.07
CA PRO A 153 20.76 -1.90 -4.19
C PRO A 153 19.25 -2.05 -3.99
N TYR A 154 18.71 -1.76 -2.80
CA TYR A 154 17.29 -1.95 -2.50
C TYR A 154 16.54 -0.63 -2.59
N TYR A 155 15.57 -0.54 -3.49
CA TYR A 155 14.68 0.62 -3.55
C TYR A 155 13.48 0.40 -2.63
N TYR A 156 13.05 1.46 -1.95
CA TYR A 156 11.78 1.51 -1.23
C TYR A 156 10.95 2.67 -1.78
N PRO A 157 9.67 2.45 -2.17
CA PRO A 157 8.82 3.50 -2.72
C PRO A 157 8.28 4.49 -1.67
N GLY A 158 8.59 4.27 -0.38
CA GLY A 158 8.09 5.05 0.73
C GLY A 158 6.85 4.41 1.38
N GLY A 159 6.67 4.65 2.67
CA GLY A 159 5.55 4.05 3.40
C GLY A 159 5.54 4.37 4.87
N ARG A 160 4.80 3.57 5.64
CA ARG A 160 4.78 3.66 7.11
C ARG A 160 5.12 2.30 7.72
N MET A 161 5.97 2.29 8.74
CA MET A 161 6.29 1.10 9.54
C MET A 161 5.96 1.38 11.00
N GLN A 162 5.02 0.61 11.57
CA GLN A 162 4.51 0.81 12.94
C GLN A 162 4.14 2.27 13.22
N GLY A 163 3.37 2.87 12.31
CA GLY A 163 2.93 4.25 12.42
C GLY A 163 3.98 5.31 12.05
N ARG A 164 5.25 4.97 11.83
CA ARG A 164 6.32 5.93 11.51
C ARG A 164 6.56 6.04 9.99
N PRO A 165 6.68 7.26 9.43
CA PRO A 165 6.99 7.44 8.02
C PRO A 165 8.41 6.94 7.71
N VAL A 166 8.53 6.16 6.63
CA VAL A 166 9.80 5.72 6.06
C VAL A 166 9.90 6.29 4.65
N PRO A 167 10.89 7.16 4.37
CA PRO A 167 10.98 7.87 3.10
C PRO A 167 11.33 6.95 1.94
N ALA A 168 10.87 7.33 0.75
CA ALA A 168 11.28 6.71 -0.49
C ALA A 168 12.79 6.91 -0.71
N GLY A 169 13.46 5.92 -1.27
CA GLY A 169 14.89 6.00 -1.56
C GLY A 169 15.56 4.65 -1.74
N TRP A 170 16.88 4.69 -1.86
CA TRP A 170 17.73 3.51 -2.02
C TRP A 170 18.43 3.19 -0.70
N TYR A 171 18.49 1.90 -0.35
CA TYR A 171 18.98 1.41 0.93
C TYR A 171 19.94 0.24 0.75
N SER A 172 20.86 0.06 1.70
CA SER A 172 21.84 -1.02 1.72
C SER A 172 21.22 -2.38 2.02
N THR A 173 20.14 -2.41 2.80
CA THR A 173 19.41 -3.62 3.17
C THR A 173 17.90 -3.36 3.14
N PRO A 174 17.07 -4.37 2.81
CA PRO A 174 15.62 -4.22 2.74
C PRO A 174 14.97 -4.48 4.11
N TRP A 175 15.40 -3.76 5.16
CA TRP A 175 14.97 -3.99 6.55
C TRP A 175 13.47 -3.82 6.80
N TRP A 176 12.73 -3.20 5.86
CA TRP A 176 11.27 -3.10 5.87
C TRP A 176 10.57 -4.38 5.39
N LYS A 177 11.26 -5.26 4.64
CA LYS A 177 10.73 -6.57 4.24
C LYS A 177 10.90 -7.51 5.42
N THR A 178 9.85 -7.65 6.24
CA THR A 178 9.83 -8.58 7.37
C THR A 178 10.13 -10.00 6.91
N GLY A 179 11.16 -10.64 7.49
CA GLY A 179 11.37 -12.09 7.45
C GLY A 179 12.47 -12.63 6.53
N LEU A 180 13.01 -11.86 5.59
CA LEU A 180 14.04 -12.35 4.65
C LEU A 180 15.17 -11.36 4.47
N ALA A 181 16.15 -11.40 5.37
CA ALA A 181 17.51 -11.03 5.01
C ALA A 181 18.48 -11.93 5.77
N ALA A 182 19.09 -12.82 5.00
CA ALA A 182 20.27 -13.59 5.34
C ALA A 182 21.15 -12.95 6.43
N GLY A 183 21.35 -13.67 7.53
CA GLY A 183 22.55 -13.54 8.37
C GLY A 183 22.54 -12.48 9.47
N ALA A 184 21.69 -11.45 9.43
CA ALA A 184 21.50 -10.53 10.56
C ALA A 184 20.17 -10.85 11.22
N GLY A 185 20.20 -11.23 12.51
CA GLY A 185 19.04 -11.74 13.25
C GLY A 185 17.82 -10.81 13.25
N VAL A 186 16.77 -11.27 13.92
CA VAL A 186 15.41 -10.70 14.10
C VAL A 186 15.38 -9.29 14.73
N ILE A 187 16.39 -8.46 14.51
CA ILE A 187 16.66 -7.23 15.24
C ILE A 187 16.16 -6.03 14.44
N GLY A 188 14.96 -5.60 14.83
CA GLY A 188 14.47 -4.22 14.85
C GLY A 188 14.80 -3.35 13.65
N GLY A 189 14.06 -3.49 12.55
CA GLY A 189 13.99 -2.45 11.51
C GLY A 189 13.70 -1.05 12.09
N MET A 190 13.09 -0.98 13.27
CA MET A 190 12.97 0.23 14.09
C MET A 190 14.30 0.84 14.52
N LEU A 191 15.27 0.06 15.02
CA LEU A 191 16.58 0.59 15.43
C LEU A 191 17.36 1.16 14.23
N ILE A 192 17.23 0.50 13.08
CA ILE A 192 17.84 0.96 11.82
C ILE A 192 17.17 2.25 11.35
N ALA A 193 15.83 2.29 11.37
CA ALA A 193 15.06 3.49 11.06
C ALA A 193 15.39 4.65 12.02
N ASP A 194 15.46 4.37 13.33
CA ASP A 194 15.85 5.34 14.35
C ASP A 194 17.23 5.91 14.10
N ALA A 195 18.21 5.07 13.79
CA ALA A 195 19.56 5.53 13.50
C ALA A 195 19.59 6.40 12.22
N LEU A 196 19.04 5.89 11.10
CA LEU A 196 19.06 6.55 9.79
C LEU A 196 18.27 7.87 9.77
N PHE A 197 17.20 7.97 10.57
CA PHE A 197 16.26 9.09 10.55
C PHE A 197 16.22 9.88 11.86
N SER A 198 17.20 9.68 12.75
CA SER A 198 17.30 10.48 13.99
C SER A 198 17.45 11.98 13.67
N PRO A 199 17.06 12.89 14.59
CA PRO A 199 17.13 14.33 14.38
C PRO A 199 18.52 14.85 13.98
N ALA A 200 19.60 14.17 14.39
CA ALA A 200 20.98 14.50 14.00
C ALA A 200 21.26 14.32 12.50
N PHE A 201 20.44 13.53 11.81
CA PHE A 201 20.51 13.26 10.37
C PHE A 201 19.23 13.68 9.64
N ALA A 202 18.37 14.48 10.28
CA ALA A 202 17.17 15.00 9.65
C ALA A 202 17.56 15.84 8.43
N ASP A 203 17.00 15.49 7.28
CA ASP A 203 17.13 16.28 6.05
C ASP A 203 16.56 17.69 6.35
N PRO A 204 17.20 18.78 5.92
CA PRO A 204 16.77 20.15 6.25
C PRO A 204 15.31 20.51 5.92
N GLY A 205 14.56 19.63 5.23
CA GLY A 205 13.10 19.72 5.04
C GLY A 205 12.23 18.71 5.81
N TYR A 206 12.80 17.90 6.72
CA TYR A 206 12.15 16.71 7.31
C TYR A 206 12.03 16.71 8.84
N GLY A 207 12.44 17.78 9.51
CA GLY A 207 12.67 17.75 10.96
C GLY A 207 11.87 18.71 11.83
N TYR A 208 11.10 19.66 11.28
CA TYR A 208 10.51 20.73 12.11
C TYR A 208 8.98 20.79 12.13
N ASP A 209 8.27 20.52 11.03
CA ASP A 209 6.83 20.80 10.98
C ASP A 209 5.90 19.58 11.13
N ALA A 210 6.30 18.38 10.67
CA ALA A 210 5.39 17.22 10.66
C ALA A 210 5.41 16.37 11.95
N GLY A 211 6.49 16.41 12.74
CA GLY A 211 6.66 15.55 13.92
C GLY A 211 6.30 16.19 15.27
N TYR A 212 6.35 17.52 15.37
CA TYR A 212 6.10 18.24 16.63
C TYR A 212 4.64 18.66 16.84
N GLN A 213 3.85 18.81 15.76
CA GLN A 213 2.44 19.21 15.90
C GLN A 213 1.54 18.08 16.41
N GLU A 214 1.85 16.82 16.13
CA GLU A 214 0.99 15.69 16.51
C GLU A 214 1.24 15.18 17.94
N GLY A 215 2.38 15.56 18.57
CA GLY A 215 2.76 15.10 19.91
C GLY A 215 2.52 16.09 21.06
N PHE A 216 2.24 17.36 20.78
CA PHE A 216 2.03 18.40 21.81
C PHE A 216 0.61 19.00 21.83
N ALA A 217 -0.24 18.70 20.83
CA ALA A 217 -1.60 19.22 20.77
C ALA A 217 -2.61 18.46 21.66
N ASP A 218 -2.29 17.24 22.10
CA ASP A 218 -3.22 16.37 22.86
C ASP A 218 -2.96 16.36 24.39
N GLY A 219 -2.05 17.22 24.88
CA GLY A 219 -1.56 17.19 26.27
C GLY A 219 -1.82 18.46 27.10
N GLY A 220 -2.65 19.39 26.62
CA GLY A 220 -2.70 20.73 27.20
C GLY A 220 -4.02 21.47 27.09
N ASP A 221 -5.15 20.84 27.42
CA ASP A 221 -6.31 21.61 27.92
C ASP A 221 -7.20 20.78 28.85
N ALA A 222 -6.71 20.54 30.07
CA ALA A 222 -7.53 20.10 31.18
C ALA A 222 -7.92 21.32 32.02
N GLY A 223 -9.10 21.89 31.77
CA GLY A 223 -9.61 22.99 32.58
C GLY A 223 -11.02 23.47 32.25
N GLY A 224 -12.04 22.85 32.84
CA GLY A 224 -13.29 23.58 33.15
C GLY A 224 -14.62 22.87 32.83
N ALA A 225 -15.10 22.11 33.81
CA ALA A 225 -16.50 21.99 34.29
C ALA A 225 -17.71 22.11 33.33
N ASP A 226 -18.47 21.00 33.30
CA ASP A 226 -19.91 20.88 33.57
C ASP A 226 -20.94 21.47 32.59
N ALA A 227 -21.68 20.59 31.88
CA ALA A 227 -23.16 20.54 31.86
C ALA A 227 -23.72 19.54 30.83
N GLY A 228 -24.45 18.52 31.31
CA GLY A 228 -25.75 18.14 30.75
C GLY A 228 -25.86 17.14 29.58
N GLY A 229 -26.06 15.85 29.92
CA GLY A 229 -27.19 15.01 29.49
C GLY A 229 -27.41 14.67 28.01
N GLY A 230 -27.35 13.37 27.68
CA GLY A 230 -28.00 12.82 26.47
C GLY A 230 -27.48 11.42 26.08
N ASP A 231 -28.15 10.38 26.56
CA ASP A 231 -27.99 8.98 26.14
C ASP A 231 -28.49 8.78 24.70
N ALA A 232 -27.64 8.23 23.82
CA ALA A 232 -28.06 7.53 22.59
C ALA A 232 -26.90 6.71 21.97
N GLY A 233 -26.98 5.38 22.12
CA GLY A 233 -26.75 4.44 21.02
C GLY A 233 -25.32 3.99 20.75
N GLY A 234 -24.98 2.80 21.27
CA GLY A 234 -23.76 2.07 20.98
C GLY A 234 -23.64 1.56 19.52
N GLY A 235 -22.39 1.34 19.12
CA GLY A 235 -21.95 0.85 17.82
C GLY A 235 -20.44 0.98 17.67
N ASP A 236 -19.74 0.27 18.55
CA ASP A 236 -18.36 -0.22 18.49
C ASP A 236 -17.67 -0.17 17.12
N TYR A 237 -16.87 0.89 16.94
CA TYR A 237 -15.77 0.95 15.99
C TYR A 237 -14.55 0.24 16.59
N ALA A 238 -14.24 -0.96 16.09
CA ALA A 238 -12.94 -1.57 16.27
C ALA A 238 -12.24 -1.63 14.91
N GLY A 239 -11.26 -0.73 14.73
CA GLY A 239 -10.32 -0.78 13.63
C GLY A 239 -9.53 -2.09 13.67
N GLY A 240 -9.71 -2.91 12.63
CA GLY A 240 -8.95 -4.13 12.42
C GLY A 240 -7.70 -3.82 11.62
N ASP A 241 -6.57 -3.81 12.33
CA ASP A 241 -5.23 -4.05 11.81
C ASP A 241 -5.20 -5.38 11.06
N TYR A 242 -4.84 -5.35 9.77
CA TYR A 242 -4.54 -6.56 9.00
C TYR A 242 -3.22 -6.36 8.25
N GLY A 243 -2.15 -6.16 9.03
CA GLY A 243 -0.82 -6.61 8.64
C GLY A 243 -0.61 -8.08 9.02
N GLY A 244 -0.10 -8.89 8.09
CA GLY A 244 0.46 -10.22 8.38
C GLY A 244 -0.45 -11.40 8.07
N GLY A 245 -0.47 -11.82 6.81
CA GLY A 245 -0.94 -13.15 6.40
C GLY A 245 0.26 -14.05 6.12
N ASP A 246 0.63 -14.84 7.12
CA ASP A 246 1.56 -15.96 7.04
C ASP A 246 0.93 -17.04 6.15
N PHE A 247 1.53 -17.33 4.98
CA PHE A 247 1.18 -18.52 4.18
C PHE A 247 2.41 -19.43 4.10
N GLY A 248 2.80 -19.93 5.26
CA GLY A 248 3.62 -21.13 5.39
C GLY A 248 2.76 -22.39 5.35
N GLY A 249 3.14 -23.33 4.49
CA GLY A 249 2.99 -24.78 4.70
C GLY A 249 1.57 -25.34 4.78
N GLY A 250 1.02 -25.73 3.64
CA GLY A 250 -0.15 -26.62 3.54
C GLY A 250 0.17 -27.82 2.66
N ASP A 251 0.37 -28.95 3.32
CA ASP A 251 0.54 -30.30 2.79
C ASP A 251 -0.61 -30.67 1.83
N PHE A 252 -0.29 -31.04 0.58
CA PHE A 252 -1.22 -31.76 -0.30
C PHE A 252 -0.63 -33.11 -0.67
N GLY A 253 -0.40 -33.93 0.36
CA GLY A 253 -0.31 -35.37 0.22
C GLY A 253 -1.70 -36.01 0.31
N GLY A 254 -2.11 -36.70 -0.76
CA GLY A 254 -2.90 -37.92 -0.63
C GLY A 254 -4.22 -37.98 -1.40
N GLY A 255 -4.25 -38.86 -2.42
CA GLY A 255 -5.46 -39.62 -2.76
C GLY A 255 -5.85 -39.58 -4.23
N GLY A 256 -5.42 -40.58 -5.01
CA GLY A 256 -5.87 -40.75 -6.39
C GLY A 256 -5.21 -41.92 -7.11
N ASP A 257 -5.33 -43.12 -6.53
CA ASP A 257 -4.99 -44.39 -7.15
C ASP A 257 -5.91 -44.64 -8.36
N PHE A 258 -5.35 -44.67 -9.56
CA PHE A 258 -5.99 -45.29 -10.73
C PHE A 258 -4.96 -46.18 -11.41
N GLY A 259 -5.18 -47.49 -11.25
CA GLY A 259 -4.42 -48.60 -11.82
C GLY A 259 -4.24 -48.50 -13.33
N GLY A 260 -3.32 -49.25 -13.92
CA GLY A 260 -3.14 -50.69 -13.78
C GLY A 260 -2.96 -51.19 -15.20
N GLY A 261 -1.93 -52.01 -15.43
CA GLY A 261 -1.37 -52.33 -16.75
C GLY A 261 -2.34 -52.98 -17.74
N ASP A 262 -1.98 -52.90 -19.02
CA ASP A 262 -1.41 -54.04 -19.77
C ASP A 262 -1.44 -53.71 -21.28
N PHE A 263 -0.27 -53.79 -21.94
CA PHE A 263 0.07 -54.33 -23.27
C PHE A 263 1.44 -53.81 -23.71
#